data_AF-A0A9X2NBP2-F1
#
_entry.id   AF-A0A9X2NBP2-F1
#
_cell.length_a   1.000
_cell.length_b   1.000
_cell.length_c   1.000
_cell.angle_alpha   90.00
_cell.angle_beta   90.00
_cell.angle_gamma   90.00
#
_symmetry.space_group_name_H-M   'P 1'
#
loop_
_entity.id
_entity.type
_entity.pdbx_description
1 polymer ?
#
loop_
_entity_poly.entity_id
_entity_poly.type
_entity_poly.pdbx_seq_one_letter_code
_entity_poly.pdbx_strand_id
1 'polypeptide(L)'
;MSGFRDELTQLLQARYPLLVVETHEEQRVLREIRAVAEDQQRLRTPRRVYVWSSTTGLAPAGGPPISETRAAAAALERIYGWGEPAVFVFADLHPSLVSEGGHRPDPDVVRRLRELAAAFKNRPVPLSLILVSPSLPVPPELEHDATVLDFPLPDQRQIGELLDGMVAAHRQNVRISIDRDDRDMIVAAARGLTLPEAENAFARALVEGGGLDPSDLELILAEKRQAVRRSGMLDIVPAETSFDAVGGLDRLKRWLTKRTGTWTPAASAYNLAAPKGLLLTGVPGCGKSLSAVCVANMWRLPLLRLDLGRVFAGLVGSSEKNIRTVIRTAEGIAPCVLWVDEIEKGLAGAGGGGDGGTARRVFGTFLSWMQEKSAPVFVMATANQVGSLPPEFLRKGRFDEIFFVDLPSAPERAAIWRIHLAKRVTDAFVASELPVDDALFAELADVSAGYSGAEIEQAVLSGLVDAFAEKRPLRRDDLVRAVKSTVPLSVTQADEILAIRNWAETRAVAATDTAGEAVAERVATPAPESPRGRTIDV
;
A
#
# COMPACT_ATOMS: atom_id res chain seq x y z
N MET A 1 10.12 15.79 -11.94
CA MET A 1 10.80 15.80 -10.63
C MET A 1 12.28 15.54 -10.87
N SER A 2 13.15 16.35 -10.27
CA SER A 2 14.59 16.13 -10.25
C SER A 2 14.89 14.83 -9.50
N GLY A 3 15.78 13.98 -10.04
CA GLY A 3 16.20 12.76 -9.32
C GLY A 3 17.06 13.10 -8.10
N PHE A 4 17.27 12.15 -7.19
CA PHE A 4 18.11 12.31 -6.00
C PHE A 4 19.46 12.98 -6.30
N ARG A 5 20.12 12.60 -7.41
CA ARG A 5 21.39 13.20 -7.83
C ARG A 5 21.28 14.69 -8.10
N ASP A 6 20.20 15.13 -8.72
CA ASP A 6 20.01 16.52 -9.13
C ASP A 6 19.68 17.39 -7.91
N GLU A 7 18.84 16.89 -7.01
CA GLU A 7 18.55 17.56 -5.74
C GLU A 7 19.81 17.67 -4.86
N LEU A 8 20.55 16.56 -4.70
CA LEU A 8 21.82 16.57 -3.98
C LEU A 8 22.82 17.54 -4.63
N THR A 9 22.89 17.58 -5.96
CA THR A 9 23.75 18.54 -6.69
C THR A 9 23.37 19.97 -6.31
N GLN A 10 22.08 20.32 -6.35
CA GLN A 10 21.59 21.65 -6.00
C GLN A 10 21.92 22.02 -4.55
N LEU A 11 21.67 21.14 -3.59
CA LEU A 11 21.93 21.39 -2.17
C LEU A 11 23.43 21.53 -1.88
N LEU A 12 24.28 20.70 -2.49
CA LEU A 12 25.73 20.81 -2.37
C LEU A 12 26.21 22.14 -2.98
N GLN A 13 25.75 22.53 -4.17
CA GLN A 13 26.09 23.81 -4.79
C GLN A 13 25.65 25.01 -3.94
N ALA A 14 24.47 24.93 -3.33
CA ALA A 14 23.93 25.93 -2.42
C ALA A 14 24.59 25.91 -1.02
N ARG A 15 25.57 25.02 -0.80
CA ARG A 15 26.32 24.86 0.46
C ARG A 15 25.42 24.61 1.67
N TYR A 16 24.39 23.78 1.49
CA TYR A 16 23.63 23.27 2.61
C TYR A 16 24.57 22.45 3.51
N PRO A 17 24.65 22.79 4.81
CA PRO A 17 25.75 22.31 5.64
C PRO A 17 25.46 20.94 6.26
N LEU A 18 24.20 20.64 6.57
CA LEU A 18 23.75 19.40 7.18
C LEU A 18 22.58 18.81 6.37
N LEU A 19 22.81 17.64 5.80
CA LEU A 19 21.83 16.87 5.04
C LEU A 19 21.53 15.56 5.78
N VAL A 20 20.30 15.07 5.63
CA VAL A 20 19.85 13.84 6.27
C VAL A 20 19.25 12.94 5.20
N VAL A 21 19.74 11.71 5.09
CA VAL A 21 19.18 10.70 4.19
C VAL A 21 18.74 9.49 5.02
N GLU A 22 17.43 9.27 5.06
CA GLU A 22 16.86 8.11 5.71
C GLU A 22 16.77 6.94 4.72
N THR A 23 17.58 5.90 4.91
CA THR A 23 17.58 4.71 4.05
C THR A 23 18.25 3.50 4.71
N HIS A 24 17.82 2.30 4.34
CA HIS A 24 18.50 1.05 4.66
C HIS A 24 19.59 0.67 3.63
N GLU A 25 19.68 1.40 2.51
CA GLU A 25 20.60 1.09 1.40
C GLU A 25 21.91 1.89 1.49
N GLU A 26 22.63 1.77 2.61
CA GLU A 26 23.86 2.54 2.89
C GLU A 26 24.86 2.52 1.71
N GLN A 27 25.14 1.33 1.17
CA GLN A 27 26.10 1.18 0.07
C GLN A 27 25.62 1.83 -1.24
N ARG A 28 24.30 1.86 -1.49
CA ARG A 28 23.74 2.51 -2.68
C ARG A 28 23.79 4.03 -2.52
N VAL A 29 23.34 4.57 -1.39
CA VAL A 29 23.36 6.02 -1.16
C VAL A 29 24.80 6.55 -1.14
N LEU A 30 25.77 5.81 -0.57
CA LEU A 30 27.18 6.20 -0.62
C LEU A 30 27.73 6.27 -2.05
N ARG A 31 27.40 5.28 -2.91
CA ARG A 31 27.76 5.32 -4.34
C ARG A 31 27.17 6.52 -5.05
N GLU A 32 25.90 6.83 -4.78
CA GLU A 32 25.18 7.96 -5.38
C GLU A 32 25.75 9.32 -4.90
N ILE A 33 26.03 9.45 -3.60
CA ILE A 33 26.69 10.65 -3.04
C ILE A 33 28.05 10.85 -3.68
N ARG A 34 28.86 9.80 -3.80
CA ARG A 34 30.18 9.86 -4.43
C ARG A 34 30.11 10.26 -5.91
N ALA A 35 29.18 9.66 -6.65
CA ALA A 35 28.95 9.97 -8.05
C ALA A 35 28.54 11.43 -8.29
N VAL A 36 27.96 12.12 -7.30
CA VAL A 36 27.64 13.54 -7.38
C VAL A 36 28.79 14.41 -6.86
N ALA A 37 29.33 14.07 -5.70
CA ALA A 37 30.32 14.88 -4.99
C ALA A 37 31.66 14.97 -5.75
N GLU A 38 32.08 13.90 -6.42
CA GLU A 38 33.37 13.82 -7.12
C GLU A 38 33.26 14.17 -8.62
N ASP A 39 32.05 14.39 -9.14
CA ASP A 39 31.81 14.70 -10.56
C ASP A 39 32.02 16.19 -10.88
N GLN A 40 33.05 16.46 -11.68
CA GLN A 40 33.42 17.81 -12.16
C GLN A 40 32.36 18.43 -13.07
N GLN A 41 31.52 17.64 -13.74
CA GLN A 41 30.45 18.16 -14.61
C GLN A 41 29.26 18.65 -13.78
N ARG A 42 29.02 18.05 -12.61
CA ARG A 42 27.93 18.42 -11.70
C ARG A 42 28.33 19.51 -10.71
N LEU A 43 29.56 19.46 -10.18
CA LEU A 43 30.04 20.42 -9.18
C LEU A 43 31.24 21.20 -9.70
N ARG A 44 31.15 22.55 -9.60
CA ARG A 44 32.27 23.46 -9.92
C ARG A 44 33.53 23.15 -9.10
N THR A 45 33.35 22.64 -7.88
CA THR A 45 34.43 22.23 -6.99
C THR A 45 34.12 20.81 -6.53
N PRO A 46 34.74 19.78 -7.13
CA PRO A 46 34.63 18.42 -6.65
C PRO A 46 35.04 18.32 -5.19
N ARG A 47 34.33 17.48 -4.46
CA ARG A 47 34.50 17.29 -3.02
C ARG A 47 34.80 15.84 -2.78
N ARG A 48 35.92 15.57 -2.11
CA ARG A 48 36.26 14.21 -1.73
C ARG A 48 35.28 13.71 -0.68
N VAL A 49 34.83 12.47 -0.81
CA VAL A 49 33.91 11.85 0.15
C VAL A 49 34.68 11.15 1.26
N TYR A 50 34.30 11.43 2.50
CA TYR A 50 34.75 10.75 3.72
C TYR A 50 33.56 10.07 4.38
N VAL A 51 33.74 8.85 4.86
CA VAL A 51 32.71 8.04 5.52
C VAL A 51 33.15 7.77 6.95
N TRP A 52 32.23 7.93 7.89
CA TRP A 52 32.42 7.62 9.29
C TRP A 52 31.44 6.53 9.73
N SER A 53 31.94 5.57 10.51
CA SER A 53 31.15 4.64 11.31
C SER A 53 31.77 4.51 12.70
N SER A 54 30.99 4.07 13.68
CA SER A 54 31.47 3.86 15.06
C SER A 54 32.57 2.80 15.17
N THR A 55 32.62 1.85 14.24
CA THR A 55 33.59 0.74 14.23
C THR A 55 34.89 1.07 13.51
N THR A 56 34.80 1.83 12.41
CA THR A 56 35.96 2.16 11.56
C THR A 56 36.54 3.53 11.91
N GLY A 57 35.72 4.48 12.33
CA GLY A 57 36.08 5.90 12.38
C GLY A 57 35.99 6.57 11.02
N LEU A 58 36.52 7.79 10.91
CA LEU A 58 36.47 8.62 9.71
C LEU A 58 37.52 8.14 8.70
N ALA A 59 37.11 7.78 7.49
CA ALA A 59 37.99 7.33 6.43
C ALA A 59 37.60 7.99 5.09
N PRO A 60 38.54 8.31 4.19
CA PRO A 60 38.17 8.59 2.80
C PRO A 60 37.49 7.35 2.19
N ALA A 61 36.49 7.54 1.34
CA ALA A 61 35.74 6.43 0.75
C ALA A 61 36.68 5.45 0.01
N GLY A 62 36.85 4.24 0.57
CA GLY A 62 37.75 3.20 0.06
C GLY A 62 39.23 3.34 0.46
N GLY A 63 39.57 4.17 1.45
CA GLY A 63 40.92 4.32 1.99
C GLY A 63 41.05 4.02 3.49
N PRO A 64 42.25 4.16 4.07
CA PRO A 64 42.50 3.81 5.46
C PRO A 64 41.84 4.81 6.44
N PRO A 65 41.40 4.35 7.62
CA PRO A 65 40.78 5.21 8.62
C PRO A 65 41.79 6.18 9.25
N ILE A 66 41.28 7.35 9.64
CA ILE A 66 41.99 8.36 10.40
C ILE A 66 42.00 7.92 11.88
N SER A 67 43.18 7.87 12.48
CA SER A 67 43.35 7.48 13.89
C SER A 67 42.49 8.32 14.84
N GLU A 68 42.03 7.71 15.93
CA GLU A 68 41.30 8.37 17.04
C GLU A 68 39.96 9.02 16.66
N THR A 69 39.33 8.56 15.56
CA THR A 69 38.04 9.10 15.11
C THR A 69 36.87 8.11 15.26
N ARG A 70 37.01 7.02 16.02
CA ARG A 70 35.89 6.06 16.23
C ARG A 70 34.73 6.66 17.05
N ALA A 71 35.03 7.51 18.03
CA ALA A 71 34.00 8.23 18.77
C ALA A 71 33.42 9.35 17.89
N ALA A 72 32.09 9.48 17.85
CA ALA A 72 31.41 10.48 17.02
C ALA A 72 31.88 11.90 17.33
N ALA A 73 31.94 12.28 18.62
CA ALA A 73 32.43 13.58 19.05
C ALA A 73 33.86 13.89 18.55
N ALA A 74 34.76 12.89 18.60
CA ALA A 74 36.14 13.05 18.12
C ALA A 74 36.21 13.20 16.59
N ALA A 75 35.40 12.46 15.84
CA ALA A 75 35.29 12.61 14.39
C ALA A 75 34.72 13.98 14.00
N LEU A 76 33.68 14.44 14.70
CA LEU A 76 33.07 15.76 14.48
C LEU A 76 34.05 16.90 14.79
N GLU A 77 34.84 16.76 15.87
CA GLU A 77 35.94 17.69 16.19
C GLU A 77 37.00 17.71 15.08
N ARG A 78 37.36 16.53 14.57
CA ARG A 78 38.35 16.40 13.49
C ARG A 78 37.91 17.14 12.21
N ILE A 79 36.63 17.04 11.84
CA ILE A 79 36.11 17.72 10.64
C ILE A 79 35.81 19.20 10.87
N TYR A 80 35.67 19.64 12.13
CA TYR A 80 35.55 21.06 12.45
C TYR A 80 36.78 21.83 11.97
N GLY A 81 37.99 21.27 12.01
CA GLY A 81 39.21 21.90 11.51
C GLY A 81 39.48 21.75 10.01
N TRP A 82 38.55 21.19 9.22
CA TRP A 82 38.88 20.73 7.86
C TRP A 82 39.13 21.88 6.86
N GLY A 83 40.20 21.72 6.06
CA GLY A 83 40.74 22.76 5.17
C GLY A 83 40.55 22.52 3.68
N GLU A 84 39.99 21.39 3.25
CA GLU A 84 39.83 21.02 1.83
C GLU A 84 38.36 20.76 1.46
N PRO A 85 37.92 20.96 0.20
CA PRO A 85 36.57 20.65 -0.22
C PRO A 85 36.20 19.19 0.04
N ALA A 86 35.16 18.95 0.85
CA ALA A 86 34.80 17.61 1.30
C ALA A 86 33.31 17.43 1.56
N VAL A 87 32.84 16.19 1.39
CA VAL A 87 31.55 15.71 1.87
C VAL A 87 31.82 14.64 2.92
N PHE A 88 31.29 14.83 4.12
CA PHE A 88 31.37 13.86 5.20
C PHE A 88 30.05 13.10 5.28
N VAL A 89 30.12 11.78 5.31
CA VAL A 89 28.96 10.91 5.48
C VAL A 89 29.10 10.16 6.80
N PHE A 90 28.17 10.38 7.72
CA PHE A 90 28.14 9.68 9.00
C PHE A 90 27.03 8.64 8.97
N ALA A 91 27.42 7.36 9.02
CA ALA A 91 26.51 6.23 9.09
C ALA A 91 26.05 5.98 10.53
N ASP A 92 24.76 5.74 10.71
CA ASP A 92 24.13 5.30 11.96
C ASP A 92 24.44 6.17 13.19
N LEU A 93 24.44 7.50 13.00
CA LEU A 93 24.61 8.45 14.11
C LEU A 93 23.35 8.61 14.98
N HIS A 94 22.19 8.11 14.52
CA HIS A 94 20.90 8.24 15.21
C HIS A 94 20.90 7.86 16.70
N PRO A 95 21.62 6.84 17.19
CA PRO A 95 21.61 6.49 18.62
C PRO A 95 22.16 7.60 19.52
N SER A 96 23.01 8.49 18.97
CA SER A 96 23.53 9.66 19.69
C SER A 96 22.60 10.87 19.62
N LEU A 97 21.58 10.84 18.77
CA LEU A 97 20.71 11.99 18.51
C LEU A 97 19.35 11.88 19.19
N VAL A 98 18.85 10.67 19.46
CA VAL A 98 17.48 10.51 19.95
C VAL A 98 17.37 9.59 21.15
N SER A 99 16.36 9.89 21.98
CA SER A 99 15.98 9.05 23.10
C SER A 99 15.19 7.83 22.64
N GLU A 100 15.86 6.78 22.17
CA GLU A 100 15.23 5.46 22.03
C GLU A 100 15.57 4.58 23.24
N GLY A 101 14.56 3.91 23.80
CA GLY A 101 14.77 2.95 24.89
C GLY A 101 15.31 3.53 26.22
N GLY A 102 15.07 4.81 26.50
CA GLY A 102 15.45 5.45 27.78
C GLY A 102 16.85 6.07 27.84
N HIS A 103 17.61 6.07 26.74
CA HIS A 103 18.86 6.83 26.63
C HIS A 103 18.55 8.30 26.32
N ARG A 104 19.41 9.24 26.74
CA ARG A 104 19.31 10.65 26.35
C ARG A 104 20.22 10.90 25.13
N PRO A 105 19.88 11.83 24.23
CA PRO A 105 20.77 12.28 23.18
C PRO A 105 22.09 12.72 23.80
N ASP A 106 23.19 12.49 23.11
CA ASP A 106 24.50 12.99 23.51
C ASP A 106 24.51 14.51 23.26
N PRO A 107 24.49 15.35 24.32
CA PRO A 107 24.39 16.79 24.16
C PRO A 107 25.60 17.39 23.44
N ASP A 108 26.78 16.76 23.58
CA ASP A 108 28.01 17.23 22.95
C ASP A 108 27.97 16.96 21.44
N VAL A 109 27.46 15.80 21.03
CA VAL A 109 27.26 15.48 19.61
C VAL A 109 26.25 16.43 18.97
N VAL A 110 25.08 16.64 19.60
CA VAL A 110 24.03 17.53 19.07
C VAL A 110 24.53 18.97 18.97
N ARG A 111 25.18 19.49 20.02
CA ARG A 111 25.77 20.84 20.01
C ARG A 111 26.83 20.97 18.92
N ARG A 112 27.70 19.96 18.76
CA ARG A 112 28.76 19.98 17.77
C ARG A 112 28.23 19.96 16.34
N LEU A 113 27.19 19.18 16.05
CA LEU A 113 26.52 19.18 14.75
C LEU A 113 25.99 20.58 14.40
N ARG A 114 25.41 21.28 15.37
CA ARG A 114 24.92 22.65 15.17
C ARG A 114 26.04 23.66 14.92
N GLU A 115 27.17 23.51 15.58
CA GLU A 115 28.36 24.33 15.34
C GLU A 115 28.97 24.07 13.97
N LEU A 116 29.06 22.81 13.56
CA LEU A 116 29.49 22.41 12.22
C LEU A 116 28.56 22.98 11.16
N ALA A 117 27.25 22.89 11.36
CA ALA A 117 26.27 23.42 10.42
C ALA A 117 26.48 24.93 10.18
N ALA A 118 26.65 25.70 11.26
CA ALA A 118 26.94 27.12 11.19
C ALA A 118 28.33 27.42 10.58
N ALA A 119 29.35 26.65 10.93
CA ALA A 119 30.72 26.85 10.47
C ALA A 119 30.87 26.54 8.97
N PHE A 120 30.32 25.43 8.49
CA PHE A 120 30.43 24.98 7.09
C PHE A 120 29.81 25.99 6.12
N LYS A 121 28.72 26.65 6.52
CA LYS A 121 28.06 27.68 5.71
C LYS A 121 28.94 28.92 5.47
N ASN A 122 29.74 29.31 6.45
CA ASN A 122 30.50 30.57 6.44
C ASN A 122 31.96 30.43 5.98
N ARG A 123 32.42 29.21 5.69
CA ARG A 123 33.81 28.96 5.30
C ARG A 123 34.07 29.20 3.81
N PRO A 124 35.30 29.61 3.44
CA PRO A 124 35.67 29.75 2.03
C PRO A 124 35.62 28.38 1.32
N VAL A 125 36.04 27.34 2.01
CA VAL A 125 36.08 25.94 1.55
C VAL A 125 34.68 25.32 1.64
N PRO A 126 34.16 24.72 0.55
CA PRO A 126 32.83 24.11 0.58
C PRO A 126 32.87 22.75 1.29
N LEU A 127 32.16 22.67 2.42
CA LEU A 127 32.02 21.48 3.25
C LEU A 127 30.53 21.16 3.42
N SER A 128 30.20 19.87 3.43
CA SER A 128 28.85 19.39 3.75
C SER A 128 28.93 18.13 4.59
N LEU A 129 28.01 17.99 5.55
CA LEU A 129 27.82 16.80 6.35
C LEU A 129 26.50 16.14 5.96
N ILE A 130 26.52 14.83 5.72
CA ILE A 130 25.37 14.01 5.38
C ILE A 130 25.24 12.92 6.43
N LEU A 131 24.09 12.86 7.11
CA LEU A 131 23.77 11.77 8.04
C LEU A 131 22.97 10.70 7.28
N VAL A 132 23.44 9.46 7.31
CA VAL A 132 22.78 8.31 6.70
C VAL A 132 22.37 7.34 7.80
N SER A 133 21.09 7.00 7.87
CA SER A 133 20.59 6.06 8.89
C SER A 133 19.25 5.44 8.43
N PRO A 134 18.90 4.23 8.90
CA PRO A 134 17.61 3.60 8.61
C PRO A 134 16.44 4.32 9.30
N SER A 135 16.72 4.99 10.41
CA SER A 135 15.78 5.86 11.11
C SER A 135 16.56 7.03 11.69
N LEU A 136 16.21 8.27 11.35
CA LEU A 136 16.87 9.44 11.91
C LEU A 136 15.83 10.50 12.30
N PRO A 137 15.28 10.45 13.52
CA PRO A 137 14.50 11.57 14.01
C PRO A 137 15.48 12.73 14.28
N VAL A 138 15.28 13.85 13.61
CA VAL A 138 16.13 15.04 13.78
C VAL A 138 15.75 15.71 15.10
N PRO A 139 16.70 15.96 16.02
CA PRO A 139 16.43 16.67 17.27
C PRO A 139 15.92 18.10 17.02
N PRO A 140 15.07 18.67 17.89
CA PRO A 140 14.55 20.04 17.75
C PRO A 140 15.66 21.08 17.55
N GLU A 141 16.82 20.87 18.17
CA GLU A 141 17.98 21.76 18.06
C GLU A 141 18.57 21.84 16.66
N LEU A 142 18.34 20.82 15.81
CA LEU A 142 18.86 20.69 14.46
C LEU A 142 17.78 20.86 13.38
N GLU A 143 16.50 20.96 13.73
CA GLU A 143 15.38 21.03 12.76
C GLU A 143 15.53 22.13 11.70
N HIS A 144 16.09 23.29 12.07
CA HIS A 144 16.27 24.41 11.15
C HIS A 144 17.60 24.37 10.36
N ASP A 145 18.55 23.54 10.80
CA ASP A 145 19.88 23.44 10.19
C ASP A 145 20.00 22.20 9.29
N ALA A 146 19.23 21.15 9.57
CA ALA A 146 19.20 19.90 8.83
C ALA A 146 18.17 19.94 7.69
N THR A 147 18.58 19.50 6.50
CA THR A 147 17.68 19.30 5.36
C THR A 147 17.53 17.82 5.06
N VAL A 148 16.30 17.31 5.08
CA VAL A 148 16.00 15.92 4.74
C VAL A 148 15.97 15.76 3.22
N LEU A 149 16.65 14.73 2.75
CA LEU A 149 16.74 14.33 1.35
C LEU A 149 16.02 13.00 1.17
N ASP A 150 15.08 12.96 0.23
CA ASP A 150 14.38 11.73 -0.12
C ASP A 150 15.26 10.84 -1.01
N PHE A 151 15.49 9.61 -0.55
CA PHE A 151 16.23 8.60 -1.31
C PHE A 151 15.27 7.53 -1.84
N PRO A 152 14.92 7.55 -3.15
CA PRO A 152 13.94 6.63 -3.70
C PRO A 152 14.51 5.21 -3.84
N LEU A 153 13.62 4.21 -3.89
CA LEU A 153 13.97 2.84 -4.28
C LEU A 153 14.65 2.79 -5.66
N PRO A 154 15.38 1.70 -5.99
CA PRO A 154 16.08 1.60 -7.26
C PRO A 154 15.13 1.63 -8.44
N ASP A 155 15.53 2.38 -9.47
CA ASP A 155 14.79 2.45 -10.72
C ASP A 155 15.03 1.19 -11.56
N GLN A 156 14.26 1.05 -12.65
CA GLN A 156 14.36 -0.11 -13.55
C GLN A 156 15.76 -0.26 -14.16
N ARG A 157 16.48 0.85 -14.37
CA ARG A 157 17.84 0.83 -14.93
C ARG A 157 18.83 0.28 -13.90
N GLN A 158 18.78 0.75 -12.66
CA GLN A 158 19.67 0.29 -11.57
C GLN A 158 19.45 -1.20 -11.27
N ILE A 159 18.20 -1.67 -11.25
CA ILE A 159 17.89 -3.11 -11.08
C ILE A 159 18.39 -3.91 -12.29
N GLY A 160 18.22 -3.39 -13.51
CA GLY A 160 18.73 -4.03 -14.73
C GLY A 160 20.26 -4.13 -14.76
N GLU A 161 20.97 -3.06 -14.36
CA GLU A 161 22.43 -3.05 -14.24
C GLU A 161 22.92 -4.08 -13.21
N LEU A 162 22.21 -4.22 -12.09
CA LEU A 162 22.49 -5.26 -11.09
C LEU A 162 22.32 -6.66 -11.68
N LEU A 163 21.19 -6.93 -12.34
CA LEU A 163 20.90 -8.22 -12.96
C LEU A 163 21.96 -8.58 -14.01
N ASP A 164 22.31 -7.63 -14.89
CA ASP A 164 23.32 -7.82 -15.94
C ASP A 164 24.70 -8.12 -15.33
N GLY A 165 25.06 -7.43 -14.25
CA GLY A 165 26.29 -7.67 -13.50
C GLY A 165 26.37 -9.07 -12.93
N MET A 166 25.28 -9.55 -12.31
CA MET A 166 25.19 -10.91 -11.76
C MET A 166 25.23 -11.97 -12.87
N VAL A 167 24.46 -11.77 -13.94
CA VAL A 167 24.49 -12.64 -15.13
C VAL A 167 25.89 -12.75 -15.71
N ALA A 168 26.61 -11.64 -15.84
CA ALA A 168 27.98 -11.62 -16.35
C ALA A 168 28.96 -12.35 -15.42
N ALA A 169 28.85 -12.15 -14.10
CA ALA A 169 29.71 -12.79 -13.10
C ALA A 169 29.50 -14.32 -13.02
N HIS A 170 28.28 -14.81 -13.28
CA HIS A 170 27.92 -16.22 -13.12
C HIS A 170 27.77 -17.00 -14.43
N ARG A 171 27.92 -16.35 -15.60
CA ARG A 171 27.72 -16.95 -16.93
C ARG A 171 28.53 -18.21 -17.22
N GLN A 172 29.69 -18.36 -16.57
CA GLN A 172 30.57 -19.53 -16.76
C GLN A 172 30.15 -20.74 -15.90
N ASN A 173 29.37 -20.50 -14.84
CA ASN A 173 29.07 -21.51 -13.81
C ASN A 173 27.61 -21.93 -13.78
N VAL A 174 26.71 -21.17 -14.43
CA VAL A 174 25.25 -21.30 -14.30
C VAL A 174 24.60 -21.20 -15.67
N ARG A 175 23.50 -21.93 -15.91
CA ARG A 175 22.79 -21.91 -17.21
C ARG A 175 21.91 -20.68 -17.32
N ILE A 176 22.28 -19.72 -18.18
CA ILE A 176 21.49 -18.50 -18.38
C ILE A 176 20.73 -18.61 -19.69
N SER A 177 19.40 -18.64 -19.62
CA SER A 177 18.51 -18.81 -20.78
C SER A 177 17.36 -17.81 -20.73
N ILE A 178 17.70 -16.53 -20.69
CA ILE A 178 16.73 -15.42 -20.76
C ILE A 178 16.96 -14.61 -22.03
N ASP A 179 15.87 -14.22 -22.69
CA ASP A 179 15.90 -13.22 -23.75
C ASP A 179 15.72 -11.79 -23.20
N ARG A 180 15.48 -10.82 -24.11
CA ARG A 180 15.29 -9.43 -23.71
C ARG A 180 13.95 -9.22 -22.98
N ASP A 181 12.90 -9.90 -23.40
CA ASP A 181 11.57 -9.76 -22.82
C ASP A 181 11.54 -10.43 -21.43
N ASP A 182 12.17 -11.61 -21.30
CA ASP A 182 12.38 -12.29 -20.02
C ASP A 182 13.15 -11.42 -19.03
N ARG A 183 14.24 -10.79 -19.51
CA ARG A 183 15.04 -9.86 -18.71
C ARG A 183 14.17 -8.70 -18.21
N ASP A 184 13.40 -8.08 -19.09
CA ASP A 184 12.56 -6.95 -18.73
C ASP A 184 11.44 -7.37 -17.75
N MET A 185 10.91 -8.59 -17.86
CA MET A 185 9.97 -9.18 -16.90
C MET A 185 10.60 -9.42 -15.53
N ILE A 186 11.79 -10.01 -15.47
CA ILE A 186 12.55 -10.25 -14.23
C ILE A 186 12.86 -8.94 -13.51
N VAL A 187 13.35 -7.94 -14.25
CA VAL A 187 13.62 -6.60 -13.71
C VAL A 187 12.33 -5.96 -13.21
N ALA A 188 11.23 -6.06 -13.97
CA ALA A 188 9.92 -5.54 -13.56
C ALA A 188 9.40 -6.23 -12.29
N ALA A 189 9.60 -7.55 -12.15
CA ALA A 189 9.22 -8.29 -10.96
C ALA A 189 9.97 -7.82 -9.72
N ALA A 190 11.27 -7.52 -9.83
CA ALA A 190 12.08 -7.01 -8.73
C ALA A 190 11.81 -5.53 -8.37
N ARG A 191 11.04 -4.78 -9.16
CA ARG A 191 10.72 -3.37 -8.84
C ARG A 191 10.01 -3.25 -7.50
N GLY A 192 10.42 -2.25 -6.71
CA GLY A 192 9.92 -2.02 -5.36
C GLY A 192 10.70 -2.74 -4.27
N LEU A 193 11.69 -3.54 -4.64
CA LEU A 193 12.74 -4.03 -3.73
C LEU A 193 13.87 -3.00 -3.60
N THR A 194 14.57 -3.01 -2.48
CA THR A 194 15.90 -2.40 -2.39
C THR A 194 16.91 -3.17 -3.25
N LEU A 195 18.05 -2.58 -3.62
CA LEU A 195 19.08 -3.30 -4.38
C LEU A 195 19.57 -4.56 -3.67
N PRO A 196 19.86 -4.56 -2.34
CA PRO A 196 20.25 -5.78 -1.65
C PRO A 196 19.16 -6.86 -1.66
N GLU A 197 17.88 -6.48 -1.58
CA GLU A 197 16.78 -7.44 -1.68
C GLU A 197 16.65 -8.02 -3.10
N ALA A 198 16.80 -7.19 -4.14
CA ALA A 198 16.82 -7.64 -5.52
C ALA A 198 18.02 -8.57 -5.79
N GLU A 199 19.20 -8.22 -5.27
CA GLU A 199 20.42 -9.04 -5.37
C GLU A 199 20.20 -10.41 -4.73
N ASN A 200 19.65 -10.46 -3.51
CA ASN A 200 19.33 -11.71 -2.84
C ASN A 200 18.31 -12.55 -3.62
N ALA A 201 17.28 -11.91 -4.20
CA ALA A 201 16.28 -12.59 -5.02
C ALA A 201 16.90 -13.21 -6.28
N PHE A 202 17.74 -12.45 -6.99
CA PHE A 202 18.45 -12.95 -8.18
C PHE A 202 19.48 -14.03 -7.84
N ALA A 203 20.22 -13.87 -6.74
CA ALA A 203 21.19 -14.86 -6.28
C ALA A 203 20.48 -16.18 -5.93
N ARG A 204 19.32 -16.10 -5.28
CA ARG A 204 18.52 -17.27 -4.94
C ARG A 204 17.99 -17.98 -6.17
N ALA A 205 17.48 -17.25 -7.16
CA ALA A 205 17.08 -17.80 -8.45
C ALA A 205 18.26 -18.54 -9.13
N LEU A 206 19.43 -17.91 -9.21
CA LEU A 206 20.64 -18.49 -9.81
C LEU A 206 21.11 -19.78 -9.13
N VAL A 207 20.92 -19.90 -7.81
CA VAL A 207 21.36 -21.06 -7.02
C VAL A 207 20.32 -22.18 -6.99
N GLU A 208 19.06 -21.87 -6.69
CA GLU A 208 17.98 -22.87 -6.57
C GLU A 208 17.57 -23.43 -7.94
N GLY A 209 17.54 -22.60 -8.98
CA GLY A 209 17.22 -23.01 -10.36
C GLY A 209 18.40 -23.64 -11.11
N GLY A 210 19.62 -23.58 -10.57
CA GLY A 210 20.86 -23.93 -11.29
C GLY A 210 21.05 -23.11 -12.58
N GLY A 211 20.36 -21.96 -12.66
CA GLY A 211 20.03 -21.28 -13.90
C GLY A 211 19.37 -19.93 -13.64
N LEU A 212 19.24 -19.13 -14.71
CA LEU A 212 18.22 -18.09 -14.76
C LEU A 212 17.36 -18.36 -15.99
N ASP A 213 16.09 -18.65 -15.76
CA ASP A 213 15.08 -18.89 -16.78
C ASP A 213 13.70 -18.31 -16.37
N PRO A 214 12.69 -18.30 -17.26
CA PRO A 214 11.39 -17.70 -16.96
C PRO A 214 10.63 -18.33 -15.77
N SER A 215 10.97 -19.56 -15.37
CA SER A 215 10.34 -20.21 -14.22
C SER A 215 10.79 -19.64 -12.87
N ASP A 216 11.93 -18.95 -12.84
CA ASP A 216 12.46 -18.26 -11.64
C ASP A 216 11.68 -16.98 -11.29
N LEU A 217 10.81 -16.52 -12.19
CA LEU A 217 9.99 -15.32 -11.97
C LEU A 217 9.17 -15.43 -10.68
N GLU A 218 8.60 -16.60 -10.37
CA GLU A 218 7.83 -16.81 -9.14
C GLU A 218 8.70 -16.75 -7.88
N LEU A 219 9.97 -17.14 -7.94
CA LEU A 219 10.90 -17.00 -6.82
C LEU A 219 11.15 -15.52 -6.50
N ILE A 220 11.38 -14.70 -7.54
CA ILE A 220 11.58 -13.26 -7.37
C ILE A 220 10.31 -12.59 -6.85
N LEU A 221 9.14 -12.95 -7.39
CA LEU A 221 7.85 -12.46 -6.90
C LEU A 221 7.60 -12.88 -5.45
N ALA A 222 7.99 -14.10 -5.04
CA ALA A 222 7.90 -14.55 -3.67
C ALA A 222 8.78 -13.73 -2.71
N GLU A 223 10.03 -13.45 -3.10
CA GLU A 223 10.92 -12.57 -2.33
C GLU A 223 10.37 -11.16 -2.21
N LYS A 224 9.82 -10.61 -3.30
CA LYS A 224 9.12 -9.31 -3.28
C LYS A 224 7.94 -9.30 -2.32
N ARG A 225 7.09 -10.34 -2.35
CA ARG A 225 5.98 -10.50 -1.39
C ARG A 225 6.51 -10.51 0.05
N GLN A 226 7.61 -11.21 0.32
CA GLN A 226 8.21 -11.29 1.65
C GLN A 226 8.84 -9.97 2.12
N ALA A 227 9.54 -9.25 1.24
CA ALA A 227 10.13 -7.94 1.54
C ALA A 227 9.06 -6.90 1.88
N VAL A 228 8.00 -6.83 1.06
CA VAL A 228 6.87 -5.93 1.32
C VAL A 228 6.17 -6.29 2.65
N ARG A 229 5.96 -7.58 2.91
CA ARG A 229 5.35 -8.06 4.16
C ARG A 229 6.21 -7.80 5.41
N ARG A 230 7.55 -7.81 5.30
CA ARG A 230 8.47 -7.49 6.41
C ARG A 230 8.27 -6.06 6.95
N SER A 231 7.89 -5.12 6.08
CA SER A 231 7.53 -3.75 6.51
C SER A 231 6.30 -3.71 7.43
N GLY A 232 5.47 -4.77 7.39
CA GLY A 232 4.27 -4.93 8.18
C GLY A 232 3.09 -4.07 7.74
N MET A 233 3.27 -2.97 7.00
CA MET A 233 2.20 -2.03 6.67
C MET A 233 1.50 -2.33 5.33
N LEU A 234 2.17 -3.11 4.47
CA LEU A 234 1.69 -3.49 3.15
C LEU A 234 1.76 -5.00 2.97
N ASP A 235 0.76 -5.56 2.31
CA ASP A 235 0.76 -6.94 1.82
C ASP A 235 0.59 -6.94 0.29
N ILE A 236 1.31 -7.81 -0.41
CA ILE A 236 1.01 -8.11 -1.82
C ILE A 236 -0.02 -9.24 -1.86
N VAL A 237 -1.21 -8.93 -2.35
CA VAL A 237 -2.32 -9.87 -2.44
C VAL A 237 -2.34 -10.52 -3.84
N PRO A 238 -2.50 -11.85 -3.95
CA PRO A 238 -2.72 -12.50 -5.24
C PRO A 238 -3.99 -11.96 -5.93
N ALA A 239 -3.83 -11.46 -7.15
CA ALA A 239 -4.92 -10.93 -7.96
C ALA A 239 -5.40 -11.97 -8.98
N GLU A 240 -5.98 -13.07 -8.50
CA GLU A 240 -6.37 -14.22 -9.34
C GLU A 240 -7.86 -14.22 -9.71
N THR A 241 -8.67 -13.40 -9.05
CA THR A 241 -10.12 -13.42 -9.23
C THR A 241 -10.55 -12.49 -10.37
N SER A 242 -11.23 -13.04 -11.39
CA SER A 242 -11.85 -12.26 -12.48
C SER A 242 -13.12 -11.52 -12.01
N PHE A 243 -13.49 -10.44 -12.71
CA PHE A 243 -14.79 -9.77 -12.54
C PHE A 243 -16.00 -10.65 -12.90
N ASP A 244 -15.79 -11.78 -13.58
CA ASP A 244 -16.83 -12.79 -13.81
C ASP A 244 -17.33 -13.44 -12.51
N ALA A 245 -16.50 -13.41 -11.46
CA ALA A 245 -16.86 -13.86 -10.12
C ALA A 245 -17.66 -12.81 -9.31
N VAL A 246 -18.03 -11.68 -9.93
CA VAL A 246 -18.81 -10.60 -9.30
C VAL A 246 -20.10 -10.38 -10.09
N GLY A 247 -21.25 -10.67 -9.49
CA GLY A 247 -22.55 -10.35 -10.08
C GLY A 247 -22.85 -8.85 -9.99
N GLY A 248 -23.32 -8.24 -11.08
CA GLY A 248 -23.67 -6.81 -11.13
C GLY A 248 -22.47 -5.86 -11.29
N LEU A 249 -22.62 -4.65 -10.76
CA LEU A 249 -21.62 -3.56 -10.82
C LEU A 249 -21.25 -3.10 -12.24
N ASP A 250 -22.21 -3.14 -13.18
CA ASP A 250 -21.95 -2.93 -14.60
C ASP A 250 -21.42 -1.54 -14.96
N ARG A 251 -21.82 -0.50 -14.22
CA ARG A 251 -21.29 0.86 -14.43
C ARG A 251 -19.84 0.96 -13.97
N LEU A 252 -19.52 0.38 -12.82
CA LEU A 252 -18.15 0.29 -12.30
C LEU A 252 -17.26 -0.49 -13.27
N LYS A 253 -17.69 -1.68 -13.70
CA LYS A 253 -16.96 -2.52 -14.67
C LYS A 253 -16.68 -1.74 -15.95
N ARG A 254 -17.69 -1.13 -16.59
CA ARG A 254 -17.51 -0.32 -17.81
C ARG A 254 -16.58 0.87 -17.60
N TRP A 255 -16.65 1.54 -16.45
CA TRP A 255 -15.78 2.67 -16.13
C TRP A 255 -14.31 2.25 -16.01
N LEU A 256 -14.06 1.08 -15.41
CA LEU A 256 -12.73 0.52 -15.24
C LEU A 256 -12.16 -0.02 -16.56
N THR A 257 -12.97 -0.72 -17.36
CA THR A 257 -12.56 -1.24 -18.68
C THR A 257 -12.08 -0.13 -19.61
N LYS A 258 -12.75 1.03 -19.61
CA LYS A 258 -12.34 2.20 -20.40
C LYS A 258 -10.98 2.79 -20.00
N ARG A 259 -10.46 2.44 -18.82
CA ARG A 259 -9.20 2.96 -18.28
C ARG A 259 -8.05 1.96 -18.34
N THR A 260 -8.29 0.76 -18.82
CA THR A 260 -7.24 -0.24 -19.00
C THR A 260 -6.13 0.30 -19.90
N GLY A 261 -4.89 0.25 -19.43
CA GLY A 261 -3.71 0.69 -20.17
C GLY A 261 -3.43 2.19 -20.15
N THR A 262 -4.25 3.00 -19.46
CA THR A 262 -4.06 4.46 -19.36
C THR A 262 -2.80 4.89 -18.58
N TRP A 263 -2.15 3.95 -17.90
CA TRP A 263 -0.86 4.15 -17.22
C TRP A 263 0.36 3.81 -18.10
N THR A 264 0.15 3.38 -19.34
CA THR A 264 1.25 3.00 -20.25
C THR A 264 1.79 4.21 -21.01
N PRO A 265 3.04 4.18 -21.53
CA PRO A 265 3.59 5.27 -22.34
C PRO A 265 2.74 5.62 -23.58
N ALA A 266 1.99 4.66 -24.12
CA ALA A 266 1.09 4.89 -25.25
C ALA A 266 -0.05 5.88 -24.90
N ALA A 267 -0.49 5.93 -23.64
CA ALA A 267 -1.51 6.85 -23.19
C ALA A 267 -1.03 8.31 -23.18
N SER A 268 0.27 8.55 -23.03
CA SER A 268 0.86 9.89 -23.08
C SER A 268 0.66 10.59 -24.43
N ALA A 269 0.54 9.84 -25.53
CA ALA A 269 0.21 10.39 -26.85
C ALA A 269 -1.18 11.06 -26.90
N TYR A 270 -2.08 10.64 -26.01
CA TYR A 270 -3.41 11.23 -25.84
C TYR A 270 -3.46 12.26 -24.70
N ASN A 271 -2.31 12.59 -24.11
CA ASN A 271 -2.20 13.44 -22.92
C ASN A 271 -3.06 12.92 -21.75
N LEU A 272 -3.20 11.60 -21.64
CA LEU A 272 -3.93 10.95 -20.55
C LEU A 272 -2.98 10.70 -19.39
N ALA A 273 -3.38 11.12 -18.20
CA ALA A 273 -2.71 10.75 -16.97
C ALA A 273 -3.20 9.38 -16.48
N ALA A 274 -2.33 8.66 -15.76
CA ALA A 274 -2.74 7.46 -15.04
C ALA A 274 -3.86 7.80 -14.03
N PRO A 275 -4.88 6.94 -13.88
CA PRO A 275 -5.98 7.20 -12.95
C PRO A 275 -5.44 7.29 -11.52
N LYS A 276 -5.97 8.25 -10.76
CA LYS A 276 -5.58 8.51 -9.37
C LYS A 276 -6.18 7.48 -8.44
N GLY A 277 -7.46 7.17 -8.60
CA GLY A 277 -8.15 6.24 -7.72
C GLY A 277 -9.66 6.33 -7.76
N LEU A 278 -10.31 5.39 -7.09
CA LEU A 278 -11.76 5.39 -6.85
C LEU A 278 -12.07 5.10 -5.37
N LEU A 279 -13.24 5.58 -4.93
CA LEU A 279 -13.83 5.22 -3.64
C LEU A 279 -15.08 4.38 -3.90
N LEU A 280 -15.09 3.13 -3.42
CA LEU A 280 -16.30 2.32 -3.34
C LEU A 280 -16.94 2.49 -1.98
N THR A 281 -18.17 2.98 -1.96
CA THR A 281 -18.95 3.04 -0.74
C THR A 281 -20.31 2.40 -0.91
N GLY A 282 -20.92 1.96 0.18
CA GLY A 282 -22.28 1.44 0.17
C GLY A 282 -22.47 0.24 1.08
N VAL A 283 -23.50 -0.55 0.80
CA VAL A 283 -24.00 -1.58 1.71
C VAL A 283 -22.94 -2.66 1.96
N PRO A 284 -22.68 -3.05 3.24
CA PRO A 284 -21.78 -4.16 3.56
C PRO A 284 -22.14 -5.45 2.81
N GLY A 285 -21.13 -6.31 2.57
CA GLY A 285 -21.37 -7.60 1.93
C GLY A 285 -21.71 -7.58 0.42
N CYS A 286 -21.65 -6.42 -0.23
CA CYS A 286 -22.00 -6.26 -1.65
C CYS A 286 -20.78 -6.20 -2.61
N GLY A 287 -19.67 -6.87 -2.26
CA GLY A 287 -18.54 -7.08 -3.19
C GLY A 287 -17.55 -5.92 -3.36
N LYS A 288 -17.57 -4.90 -2.48
CA LYS A 288 -16.64 -3.75 -2.53
C LYS A 288 -15.16 -4.17 -2.45
N SER A 289 -14.80 -4.94 -1.42
CA SER A 289 -13.42 -5.41 -1.21
C SER A 289 -12.97 -6.38 -2.30
N LEU A 290 -13.86 -7.31 -2.70
CA LEU A 290 -13.60 -8.26 -3.79
C LEU A 290 -13.28 -7.54 -5.11
N SER A 291 -13.95 -6.42 -5.38
CA SER A 291 -13.73 -5.63 -6.59
C SER A 291 -12.27 -5.18 -6.73
N ALA A 292 -11.53 -4.92 -5.65
CA ALA A 292 -10.12 -4.53 -5.72
C ALA A 292 -9.23 -5.65 -6.28
N VAL A 293 -9.49 -6.89 -5.88
CA VAL A 293 -8.84 -8.09 -6.42
C VAL A 293 -9.12 -8.21 -7.91
N CYS A 294 -10.37 -8.00 -8.31
CA CYS A 294 -10.79 -8.06 -9.71
C CYS A 294 -10.19 -6.94 -10.57
N VAL A 295 -10.06 -5.70 -10.05
CA VAL A 295 -9.39 -4.60 -10.78
C VAL A 295 -7.94 -4.95 -11.06
N ALA A 296 -7.21 -5.40 -10.04
CA ALA A 296 -5.80 -5.76 -10.18
C ALA A 296 -5.61 -6.92 -11.19
N ASN A 297 -6.49 -7.93 -11.15
CA ASN A 297 -6.49 -9.02 -12.12
C ASN A 297 -6.76 -8.53 -13.55
N MET A 298 -7.85 -7.75 -13.74
CA MET A 298 -8.26 -7.21 -15.04
C MET A 298 -7.18 -6.32 -15.66
N TRP A 299 -6.47 -5.54 -14.85
CA TRP A 299 -5.39 -4.66 -15.30
C TRP A 299 -4.02 -5.34 -15.35
N ARG A 300 -3.91 -6.59 -14.86
CA ARG A 300 -2.66 -7.35 -14.72
C ARG A 300 -1.60 -6.56 -13.94
N LEU A 301 -2.02 -5.91 -12.86
CA LEU A 301 -1.17 -5.11 -12.00
C LEU A 301 -1.02 -5.76 -10.61
N PRO A 302 0.12 -5.56 -9.92
CA PRO A 302 0.26 -5.95 -8.53
C PRO A 302 -0.82 -5.29 -7.65
N LEU A 303 -1.39 -6.07 -6.73
CA LEU A 303 -2.32 -5.58 -5.71
C LEU A 303 -1.59 -5.42 -4.37
N LEU A 304 -1.48 -4.18 -3.91
CA LEU A 304 -0.96 -3.84 -2.59
C LEU A 304 -2.14 -3.58 -1.66
N ARG A 305 -2.23 -4.28 -0.53
CA ARG A 305 -3.21 -4.01 0.52
C ARG A 305 -2.55 -3.25 1.65
N LEU A 306 -3.11 -2.10 1.99
CA LEU A 306 -2.69 -1.27 3.12
C LEU A 306 -3.36 -1.72 4.42
N ASP A 307 -2.55 -1.97 5.45
CA ASP A 307 -3.03 -2.17 6.81
C ASP A 307 -2.97 -0.85 7.60
N LEU A 308 -4.10 -0.14 7.66
CA LEU A 308 -4.22 1.10 8.40
C LEU A 308 -3.99 0.92 9.91
N GLY A 309 -4.39 -0.23 10.47
CA GLY A 309 -4.18 -0.52 11.90
C GLY A 309 -2.70 -0.50 12.25
N ARG A 310 -1.86 -1.07 11.38
CA ARG A 310 -0.40 -1.05 11.55
C ARG A 310 0.25 0.28 11.24
N VAL A 311 -0.31 1.09 10.33
CA VAL A 311 0.16 2.47 10.14
C VAL A 311 0.01 3.29 11.41
N PHE A 312 -1.10 3.10 12.14
CA PHE A 312 -1.38 3.78 13.40
C PHE A 312 -0.81 3.07 14.64
N ALA A 313 -0.24 1.87 14.49
CA ALA A 313 0.42 1.17 15.57
C ALA A 313 1.84 1.73 15.80
N GLY A 314 2.11 2.29 16.98
CA GLY A 314 3.44 2.78 17.35
C GLY A 314 3.42 3.92 18.37
N LEU A 315 4.60 4.48 18.67
CA LEU A 315 4.76 5.67 19.51
C LEU A 315 4.22 6.93 18.80
N VAL A 316 3.82 7.94 19.57
CA VAL A 316 3.33 9.24 19.05
C VAL A 316 4.33 9.82 18.03
N GLY A 317 3.88 10.08 16.80
CA GLY A 317 4.70 10.63 15.71
C GLY A 317 5.25 9.60 14.70
N SER A 318 5.12 8.30 14.97
CA SER A 318 5.54 7.24 14.04
C SER A 318 4.60 7.08 12.83
N SER A 319 3.32 7.45 12.97
CA SER A 319 2.30 7.20 11.93
C SER A 319 2.52 8.00 10.64
N GLU A 320 2.98 9.25 10.73
CA GLU A 320 3.33 10.07 9.56
C GLU A 320 4.57 9.53 8.82
N LYS A 321 5.52 8.94 9.55
CA LYS A 321 6.65 8.23 8.93
C LYS A 321 6.18 6.95 8.24
N ASN A 322 5.33 6.18 8.91
CA ASN A 322 4.75 4.96 8.39
C ASN A 322 4.02 5.19 7.06
N ILE A 323 3.14 6.19 6.98
CA ILE A 323 2.41 6.48 5.73
C ILE A 323 3.35 6.94 4.59
N ARG A 324 4.41 7.69 4.90
CA ARG A 324 5.43 8.07 3.91
C ARG A 324 6.18 6.84 3.37
N THR A 325 6.50 5.88 4.23
CA THR A 325 7.11 4.61 3.83
C THR A 325 6.16 3.80 2.95
N VAL A 326 4.88 3.68 3.32
CA VAL A 326 3.84 3.05 2.49
C VAL A 326 3.79 3.67 1.10
N ILE A 327 3.75 5.00 1.02
CA ILE A 327 3.74 5.75 -0.24
C ILE A 327 4.97 5.42 -1.09
N ARG A 328 6.19 5.54 -0.52
CA ARG A 328 7.44 5.25 -1.24
C ARG A 328 7.48 3.82 -1.78
N THR A 329 7.04 2.85 -0.99
CA THR A 329 6.96 1.45 -1.43
C THR A 329 5.95 1.28 -2.57
N ALA A 330 4.76 1.87 -2.47
CA ALA A 330 3.76 1.79 -3.52
C ALA A 330 4.25 2.41 -4.85
N GLU A 331 4.91 3.58 -4.78
CA GLU A 331 5.49 4.24 -5.95
C GLU A 331 6.65 3.43 -6.56
N GLY A 332 7.50 2.81 -5.73
CA GLY A 332 8.56 1.93 -6.20
C GLY A 332 8.05 0.70 -6.96
N ILE A 333 6.86 0.19 -6.59
CA ILE A 333 6.19 -0.94 -7.23
C ILE A 333 5.38 -0.55 -8.47
N ALA A 334 5.05 0.75 -8.65
CA ALA A 334 4.16 1.22 -9.70
C ALA A 334 4.58 0.78 -11.12
N PRO A 335 3.68 0.41 -12.03
CA PRO A 335 2.23 0.52 -11.91
C PRO A 335 1.62 -0.55 -11.02
N CYS A 336 0.71 -0.15 -10.12
CA CYS A 336 0.07 -1.05 -9.16
C CYS A 336 -1.30 -0.53 -8.71
N VAL A 337 -2.09 -1.41 -8.10
CA VAL A 337 -3.33 -1.06 -7.40
C VAL A 337 -3.04 -1.05 -5.90
N LEU A 338 -3.32 0.08 -5.24
CA LEU A 338 -3.25 0.22 -3.79
C LEU A 338 -4.66 0.13 -3.20
N TRP A 339 -4.98 -0.99 -2.59
CA TRP A 339 -6.24 -1.23 -1.90
C TRP A 339 -6.18 -0.78 -0.45
N VAL A 340 -7.09 0.13 -0.10
CA VAL A 340 -7.31 0.63 1.26
C VAL A 340 -8.71 0.19 1.69
N ASP A 341 -8.80 -0.88 2.48
CA ASP A 341 -10.08 -1.41 2.92
C ASP A 341 -10.60 -0.65 4.15
N GLU A 342 -11.90 -0.39 4.17
CA GLU A 342 -12.62 0.25 5.28
C GLU A 342 -11.86 1.48 5.81
N ILE A 343 -11.58 2.42 4.89
CA ILE A 343 -10.74 3.58 5.16
C ILE A 343 -11.26 4.44 6.33
N GLU A 344 -12.56 4.38 6.60
CA GLU A 344 -13.20 5.01 7.75
C GLU A 344 -12.76 4.44 9.10
N LYS A 345 -12.34 3.17 9.18
CA LYS A 345 -11.90 2.57 10.44
C LYS A 345 -10.59 3.18 10.92
N GLY A 346 -9.71 3.56 10.01
CA GLY A 346 -8.51 4.34 10.34
C GLY A 346 -8.84 5.74 10.88
N LEU A 347 -10.03 6.26 10.60
CA LEU A 347 -10.53 7.56 11.06
C LEU A 347 -11.41 7.47 12.31
N ALA A 348 -11.84 6.27 12.72
CA ALA A 348 -12.75 6.09 13.85
C ALA A 348 -12.18 6.60 15.20
N GLY A 349 -10.84 6.70 15.33
CA GLY A 349 -10.17 7.36 16.45
C GLY A 349 -10.06 8.89 16.35
N ALA A 350 -10.47 9.49 15.22
CA ALA A 350 -10.31 10.92 14.94
C ALA A 350 -11.36 11.83 15.58
N GLY A 351 -12.37 11.25 16.22
CA GLY A 351 -13.47 11.96 16.88
C GLY A 351 -13.38 12.04 18.41
N GLY A 352 -12.54 11.22 19.06
CA GLY A 352 -12.32 11.20 20.52
C GLY A 352 -10.92 11.70 20.89
N GLY A 353 -10.79 12.40 22.02
CA GLY A 353 -9.59 13.17 22.41
C GLY A 353 -8.24 12.42 22.37
N GLY A 354 -7.17 13.17 22.16
CA GLY A 354 -5.77 12.72 22.15
C GLY A 354 -5.24 12.39 20.75
N ASP A 355 -5.71 11.30 20.16
CA ASP A 355 -5.10 10.72 18.94
C ASP A 355 -5.70 11.22 17.62
N GLY A 356 -6.81 11.95 17.68
CA GLY A 356 -7.51 12.37 16.47
C GLY A 356 -6.80 13.40 15.59
N GLY A 357 -5.82 14.13 16.15
CA GLY A 357 -4.95 15.01 15.37
C GLY A 357 -3.96 14.23 14.49
N THR A 358 -3.46 13.10 14.95
CA THR A 358 -2.49 12.27 14.21
C THR A 358 -3.15 11.59 13.02
N ALA A 359 -4.31 10.96 13.21
CA ALA A 359 -5.06 10.36 12.11
C ALA A 359 -5.35 11.36 10.98
N ARG A 360 -5.83 12.57 11.32
CA ARG A 360 -6.11 13.63 10.33
C ARG A 360 -4.86 14.07 9.56
N ARG A 361 -3.70 14.20 10.23
CA ARG A 361 -2.44 14.57 9.56
C ARG A 361 -1.94 13.48 8.60
N VAL A 362 -2.01 12.22 9.02
CA VAL A 362 -1.66 11.06 8.19
C VAL A 362 -2.54 11.00 6.94
N PHE A 363 -3.86 11.10 7.11
CA PHE A 363 -4.79 11.11 5.97
C PHE A 363 -4.66 12.36 5.10
N GLY A 364 -4.35 13.53 5.68
CA GLY A 364 -4.03 14.74 4.93
C GLY A 364 -2.80 14.56 4.03
N THR A 365 -1.75 13.90 4.55
CA THR A 365 -0.55 13.52 3.78
C THR A 365 -0.91 12.56 2.65
N PHE A 366 -1.67 11.50 2.96
CA PHE A 366 -2.11 10.52 1.99
C PHE A 366 -2.94 11.14 0.86
N LEU A 367 -3.94 11.98 1.18
CA LEU A 367 -4.76 12.66 0.20
C LEU A 367 -3.99 13.65 -0.67
N SER A 368 -3.01 14.35 -0.10
CA SER A 368 -2.16 15.29 -0.85
C SER A 368 -1.27 14.53 -1.84
N TRP A 369 -0.63 13.46 -1.38
CA TRP A 369 0.10 12.55 -2.25
C TRP A 369 -0.78 11.99 -3.39
N MET A 370 -1.99 11.52 -3.10
CA MET A 370 -2.92 11.01 -4.12
C MET A 370 -3.16 12.02 -5.26
N GLN A 371 -3.09 13.32 -4.97
CA GLN A 371 -3.29 14.38 -5.95
C GLN A 371 -2.06 14.74 -6.76
N GLU A 372 -0.90 14.67 -6.14
CA GLU A 372 0.37 15.15 -6.69
C GLU A 372 1.20 14.03 -7.32
N LYS A 373 0.89 12.76 -7.01
CA LYS A 373 1.63 11.60 -7.51
C LYS A 373 1.71 11.59 -9.03
N SER A 374 2.92 11.38 -9.52
CA SER A 374 3.20 11.10 -10.94
C SER A 374 3.33 9.62 -11.22
N ALA A 375 3.66 8.82 -10.19
CA ALA A 375 3.73 7.37 -10.30
C ALA A 375 2.32 6.77 -10.55
N PRO A 376 2.20 5.77 -11.43
CA PRO A 376 0.93 5.12 -11.78
C PRO A 376 0.43 4.16 -10.69
N VAL A 377 0.18 4.68 -9.49
CA VAL A 377 -0.45 3.94 -8.37
C VAL A 377 -1.94 4.22 -8.37
N PHE A 378 -2.78 3.25 -8.70
CA PHE A 378 -4.24 3.43 -8.65
C PHE A 378 -4.77 3.12 -7.24
N VAL A 379 -5.30 4.11 -6.53
CA VAL A 379 -5.82 3.90 -5.17
C VAL A 379 -7.28 3.46 -5.21
N MET A 380 -7.57 2.28 -4.69
CA MET A 380 -8.92 1.78 -4.53
C MET A 380 -9.28 1.73 -3.04
N ALA A 381 -10.09 2.68 -2.60
CA ALA A 381 -10.56 2.75 -1.21
C ALA A 381 -11.96 2.16 -1.08
N THR A 382 -12.26 1.47 0.02
CA THR A 382 -13.62 1.05 0.36
C THR A 382 -14.11 1.76 1.63
N ALA A 383 -15.41 2.02 1.73
CA ALA A 383 -16.03 2.55 2.94
C ALA A 383 -17.46 2.04 3.16
N ASN A 384 -17.77 1.58 4.38
CA ASN A 384 -19.12 1.20 4.78
C ASN A 384 -19.85 2.35 5.50
N GLN A 385 -19.13 3.26 6.15
CA GLN A 385 -19.71 4.42 6.84
C GLN A 385 -19.11 5.71 6.30
N VAL A 386 -19.80 6.37 5.36
CA VAL A 386 -19.25 7.60 4.75
C VAL A 386 -19.34 8.81 5.66
N GLY A 387 -20.29 8.82 6.60
CA GLY A 387 -20.49 9.95 7.53
C GLY A 387 -19.29 10.20 8.45
N SER A 388 -18.43 9.21 8.68
CA SER A 388 -17.21 9.35 9.48
C SER A 388 -15.99 9.78 8.65
N LEU A 389 -16.11 9.80 7.32
CA LEU A 389 -15.03 10.30 6.46
C LEU A 389 -14.98 11.83 6.49
N PRO A 390 -13.79 12.42 6.63
CA PRO A 390 -13.60 13.85 6.46
C PRO A 390 -14.11 14.30 5.07
N PRO A 391 -14.80 15.46 4.97
CA PRO A 391 -15.30 15.98 3.70
C PRO A 391 -14.23 16.11 2.60
N GLU A 392 -12.96 16.21 2.99
CA GLU A 392 -11.80 16.24 2.10
C GLU A 392 -11.72 15.00 1.20
N PHE A 393 -12.11 13.81 1.67
CA PHE A 393 -12.15 12.59 0.85
C PHE A 393 -13.22 12.64 -0.23
N LEU A 394 -14.26 13.45 -0.02
CA LEU A 394 -15.46 13.50 -0.84
C LEU A 394 -15.43 14.64 -1.87
N ARG A 395 -14.37 15.44 -1.89
CA ARG A 395 -14.20 16.51 -2.87
C ARG A 395 -13.89 15.94 -4.24
N LYS A 396 -14.66 16.34 -5.25
CA LYS A 396 -14.39 16.00 -6.65
C LYS A 396 -12.96 16.39 -7.03
N GLY A 397 -12.27 15.47 -7.70
CA GLY A 397 -10.86 15.58 -8.07
C GLY A 397 -9.91 14.81 -7.15
N ARG A 398 -10.31 14.47 -5.90
CA ARG A 398 -9.49 13.65 -4.98
C ARG A 398 -9.44 12.18 -5.40
N PHE A 399 -10.60 11.62 -5.65
CA PHE A 399 -10.77 10.40 -6.43
C PHE A 399 -11.26 10.79 -7.83
N ASP A 400 -10.96 9.95 -8.82
CA ASP A 400 -11.49 10.11 -10.17
C ASP A 400 -13.00 9.85 -10.20
N GLU A 401 -13.48 8.95 -9.34
CA GLU A 401 -14.90 8.64 -9.19
C GLU A 401 -15.23 8.10 -7.79
N ILE A 402 -16.44 8.38 -7.32
CA ILE A 402 -17.01 7.78 -6.11
C ILE A 402 -18.21 6.95 -6.53
N PHE A 403 -18.12 5.64 -6.34
CA PHE A 403 -19.21 4.71 -6.66
C PHE A 403 -19.97 4.30 -5.41
N PHE A 404 -21.30 4.31 -5.50
CA PHE A 404 -22.19 3.74 -4.52
C PHE A 404 -22.63 2.33 -4.93
N VAL A 405 -22.35 1.35 -4.07
CA VAL A 405 -22.71 -0.06 -4.21
C VAL A 405 -23.90 -0.35 -3.31
N ASP A 406 -25.06 -0.55 -3.92
CA ASP A 406 -26.29 -0.86 -3.21
C ASP A 406 -26.51 -2.38 -3.07
N LEU A 407 -27.60 -2.77 -2.41
CA LEU A 407 -28.14 -4.13 -2.47
C LEU A 407 -28.37 -4.56 -3.92
N PRO A 408 -28.00 -5.80 -4.28
CA PRO A 408 -28.16 -6.32 -5.63
C PRO A 408 -29.63 -6.41 -6.02
N SER A 409 -29.95 -6.03 -7.25
CA SER A 409 -31.25 -6.24 -7.89
C SER A 409 -31.52 -7.72 -8.17
N ALA A 410 -32.78 -8.09 -8.44
CA ALA A 410 -33.14 -9.47 -8.79
C ALA A 410 -32.24 -10.12 -9.88
N PRO A 411 -31.95 -9.51 -11.04
CA PRO A 411 -31.05 -10.11 -12.02
C PRO A 411 -29.61 -10.27 -11.49
N GLU A 412 -29.14 -9.36 -10.66
CA GLU A 412 -27.81 -9.45 -10.03
C GLU A 412 -27.77 -10.57 -8.99
N ARG A 413 -28.82 -10.75 -8.17
CA ARG A 413 -28.92 -11.88 -7.24
C ARG A 413 -28.93 -13.21 -7.98
N ALA A 414 -29.67 -13.33 -9.07
CA ALA A 414 -29.65 -14.53 -9.91
C ALA A 414 -28.22 -14.83 -10.42
N ALA A 415 -27.48 -13.79 -10.84
CA ALA A 415 -26.07 -13.94 -11.20
C ALA A 415 -25.18 -14.35 -10.01
N ILE A 416 -25.38 -13.77 -8.83
CA ILE A 416 -24.64 -14.10 -7.60
C ILE A 416 -24.90 -15.56 -7.17
N TRP A 417 -26.15 -16.02 -7.20
CA TRP A 417 -26.51 -17.42 -6.95
C TRP A 417 -25.80 -18.36 -7.92
N ARG A 418 -25.80 -18.04 -9.22
CA ARG A 418 -25.09 -18.81 -10.25
C ARG A 418 -23.60 -18.91 -9.95
N ILE A 419 -22.95 -17.80 -9.61
CA ILE A 419 -21.53 -17.76 -9.26
C ILE A 419 -21.23 -18.65 -8.05
N HIS A 420 -22.00 -18.51 -6.96
CA HIS A 420 -21.71 -19.25 -5.73
C HIS A 420 -22.04 -20.73 -5.82
N LEU A 421 -23.10 -21.11 -6.54
CA LEU A 421 -23.40 -22.53 -6.78
C LEU A 421 -22.36 -23.16 -7.71
N ALA A 422 -21.98 -22.51 -8.82
CA ALA A 422 -20.93 -23.02 -9.71
C ALA A 422 -19.58 -23.19 -9.00
N LYS A 423 -19.24 -22.29 -8.08
CA LYS A 423 -17.99 -22.36 -7.30
C LYS A 423 -17.96 -23.51 -6.29
N ARG A 424 -19.11 -23.91 -5.75
CA ARG A 424 -19.19 -24.79 -4.57
C ARG A 424 -19.77 -26.17 -4.86
N VAL A 425 -20.70 -26.26 -5.81
CA VAL A 425 -21.41 -27.48 -6.16
C VAL A 425 -20.73 -28.09 -7.38
N THR A 426 -19.49 -28.56 -7.17
CA THR A 426 -18.65 -29.15 -8.24
C THR A 426 -18.74 -30.68 -8.28
N ASP A 427 -19.22 -31.30 -7.20
CA ASP A 427 -19.35 -32.75 -7.09
C ASP A 427 -20.68 -33.24 -7.71
N ALA A 428 -20.59 -34.30 -8.51
CA ALA A 428 -21.74 -34.84 -9.25
C ALA A 428 -22.82 -35.45 -8.34
N PHE A 429 -22.43 -36.06 -7.22
CA PHE A 429 -23.40 -36.59 -6.26
C PHE A 429 -24.12 -35.43 -5.56
N VAL A 430 -23.39 -34.42 -5.10
CA VAL A 430 -24.00 -33.25 -4.44
C VAL A 430 -24.98 -32.52 -5.36
N ALA A 431 -24.66 -32.43 -6.66
CA ALA A 431 -25.51 -31.77 -7.66
C ALA A 431 -26.72 -32.60 -8.14
N SER A 432 -26.75 -33.91 -7.85
CA SER A 432 -27.63 -34.86 -8.55
C SER A 432 -29.14 -34.61 -8.41
N GLU A 433 -29.58 -33.90 -7.36
CA GLU A 433 -30.99 -33.57 -7.12
C GLU A 433 -31.28 -32.05 -7.20
N LEU A 434 -30.33 -31.26 -7.71
CA LEU A 434 -30.49 -29.82 -7.91
C LEU A 434 -30.50 -29.49 -9.41
N PRO A 435 -31.66 -29.18 -10.01
CA PRO A 435 -31.70 -28.69 -11.39
C PRO A 435 -31.11 -27.28 -11.45
N VAL A 436 -29.85 -27.17 -11.88
CA VAL A 436 -29.14 -25.89 -12.01
C VAL A 436 -29.50 -25.23 -13.35
N ASP A 437 -30.63 -24.52 -13.38
CA ASP A 437 -31.14 -23.81 -14.55
C ASP A 437 -31.56 -22.36 -14.22
N ASP A 438 -31.96 -21.60 -15.24
CA ASP A 438 -32.39 -20.21 -15.07
C ASP A 438 -33.68 -20.08 -14.26
N ALA A 439 -34.52 -21.11 -14.19
CA ALA A 439 -35.73 -21.10 -13.38
C ALA A 439 -35.40 -21.18 -11.88
N LEU A 440 -34.43 -22.02 -11.50
CA LEU A 440 -33.90 -22.06 -10.14
C LEU A 440 -33.33 -20.70 -9.74
N PHE A 441 -32.50 -20.08 -10.59
CA PHE A 441 -31.87 -18.80 -10.27
C PHE A 441 -32.88 -17.64 -10.16
N ALA A 442 -33.91 -17.63 -11.02
CA ALA A 442 -34.98 -16.64 -10.95
C ALA A 442 -35.72 -16.75 -9.61
N GLU A 443 -36.08 -17.96 -9.18
CA GLU A 443 -36.74 -18.12 -7.89
C GLU A 443 -35.84 -17.78 -6.72
N LEU A 444 -34.60 -18.27 -6.71
CA LEU A 444 -33.66 -17.98 -5.64
C LEU A 444 -33.44 -16.48 -5.51
N ALA A 445 -33.41 -15.75 -6.63
CA ALA A 445 -33.38 -14.29 -6.63
C ALA A 445 -34.65 -13.67 -6.01
N ASP A 446 -35.84 -14.19 -6.31
CA ASP A 446 -37.10 -13.69 -5.74
C ASP A 446 -37.17 -13.89 -4.23
N VAL A 447 -36.86 -15.10 -3.74
CA VAL A 447 -36.93 -15.40 -2.30
C VAL A 447 -35.84 -14.70 -1.48
N SER A 448 -34.74 -14.29 -2.11
CA SER A 448 -33.62 -13.57 -1.49
C SER A 448 -33.69 -12.05 -1.67
N ALA A 449 -34.89 -11.50 -1.91
CA ALA A 449 -35.09 -10.05 -1.97
C ALA A 449 -34.48 -9.34 -0.75
N GLY A 450 -33.73 -8.27 -1.01
CA GLY A 450 -33.01 -7.53 0.03
C GLY A 450 -31.76 -8.22 0.63
N TYR A 451 -31.30 -9.36 0.09
CA TYR A 451 -30.04 -9.99 0.52
C TYR A 451 -28.86 -9.32 -0.17
N SER A 452 -27.77 -9.15 0.59
CA SER A 452 -26.45 -8.84 0.04
C SER A 452 -25.82 -10.08 -0.61
N GLY A 453 -24.76 -9.87 -1.40
CA GLY A 453 -24.02 -10.98 -2.01
C GLY A 453 -23.42 -11.93 -0.97
N ALA A 454 -22.91 -11.39 0.15
CA ALA A 454 -22.40 -12.19 1.26
C ALA A 454 -23.48 -13.05 1.92
N GLU A 455 -24.72 -12.55 2.06
CA GLU A 455 -25.83 -13.33 2.63
C GLU A 455 -26.28 -14.45 1.68
N ILE A 456 -26.25 -14.22 0.36
CA ILE A 456 -26.50 -15.28 -0.63
C ILE A 456 -25.41 -16.36 -0.53
N GLU A 457 -24.15 -15.96 -0.41
CA GLU A 457 -23.04 -16.90 -0.21
C GLU A 457 -23.24 -17.76 1.05
N GLN A 458 -23.67 -17.15 2.15
CA GLN A 458 -23.99 -17.87 3.39
C GLN A 458 -25.20 -18.79 3.24
N ALA A 459 -26.23 -18.39 2.48
CA ALA A 459 -27.38 -19.26 2.22
C ALA A 459 -26.99 -20.53 1.43
N VAL A 460 -26.10 -20.41 0.44
CA VAL A 460 -25.52 -21.57 -0.26
C VAL A 460 -24.78 -22.48 0.70
N LEU A 461 -23.92 -21.92 1.56
CA LEU A 461 -23.15 -22.69 2.55
C LEU A 461 -24.05 -23.40 3.55
N SER A 462 -25.08 -22.72 4.07
CA SER A 462 -26.04 -23.31 5.01
C SER A 462 -26.79 -24.47 4.37
N GLY A 463 -27.27 -24.32 3.13
CA GLY A 463 -27.94 -25.41 2.43
C GLY A 463 -27.03 -26.62 2.20
N LEU A 464 -25.74 -26.38 1.88
CA LEU A 464 -24.75 -27.45 1.76
C LEU A 464 -24.48 -28.17 3.08
N VAL A 465 -24.44 -27.43 4.20
CA VAL A 465 -24.26 -28.01 5.54
C VAL A 465 -25.45 -28.89 5.90
N ASP A 466 -26.68 -28.45 5.63
CA ASP A 466 -27.90 -29.23 5.89
C ASP A 466 -27.91 -30.53 5.05
N ALA A 467 -27.62 -30.43 3.75
CA ALA A 467 -27.53 -31.59 2.87
C ALA A 467 -26.44 -32.59 3.30
N PHE A 468 -25.27 -32.08 3.71
CA PHE A 468 -24.16 -32.88 4.22
C PHE A 468 -24.52 -33.60 5.53
N ALA A 469 -25.14 -32.89 6.48
CA ALA A 469 -25.57 -33.47 7.75
C ALA A 469 -26.55 -34.62 7.56
N GLU A 470 -27.44 -34.51 6.56
CA GLU A 470 -28.39 -35.53 6.17
C GLU A 470 -27.82 -36.59 5.21
N LYS A 471 -26.54 -36.48 4.82
CA LYS A 471 -25.82 -37.40 3.91
C LYS A 471 -26.54 -37.61 2.57
N ARG A 472 -27.10 -36.55 2.01
CA ARG A 472 -27.84 -36.57 0.73
C ARG A 472 -27.36 -35.47 -0.22
N PRO A 473 -27.75 -35.51 -1.50
CA PRO A 473 -27.53 -34.41 -2.42
C PRO A 473 -28.16 -33.11 -1.94
N LEU A 474 -27.62 -31.98 -2.42
CA LEU A 474 -28.19 -30.65 -2.20
C LEU A 474 -29.52 -30.55 -2.96
N ARG A 475 -30.55 -30.05 -2.29
CA ARG A 475 -31.86 -29.79 -2.88
C ARG A 475 -32.15 -28.30 -2.89
N ARG A 476 -33.00 -27.91 -3.82
CA ARG A 476 -33.58 -26.56 -3.90
C ARG A 476 -34.16 -26.11 -2.55
N ASP A 477 -34.89 -26.99 -1.85
CA ASP A 477 -35.54 -26.65 -0.58
C ASP A 477 -34.54 -26.30 0.53
N ASP A 478 -33.31 -26.83 0.50
CA ASP A 478 -32.27 -26.47 1.45
C ASP A 478 -31.87 -24.99 1.27
N LEU A 479 -31.71 -24.56 0.02
CA LEU A 479 -31.36 -23.18 -0.31
C LEU A 479 -32.50 -22.21 0.06
N VAL A 480 -33.75 -22.56 -0.29
CA VAL A 480 -34.91 -21.73 0.06
C VAL A 480 -35.11 -21.64 1.58
N ARG A 481 -34.89 -22.74 2.30
CA ARG A 481 -34.96 -22.76 3.77
C ARG A 481 -33.87 -21.90 4.39
N ALA A 482 -32.63 -22.01 3.91
CA ALA A 482 -31.49 -21.23 4.39
C ALA A 482 -31.72 -19.72 4.25
N VAL A 483 -32.35 -19.30 3.14
CA VAL A 483 -32.80 -17.91 2.96
C VAL A 483 -33.85 -17.60 4.03
N LYS A 484 -34.96 -18.33 4.10
CA LYS A 484 -36.07 -18.02 5.01
C LYS A 484 -35.73 -18.07 6.50
N SER A 485 -34.67 -18.79 6.91
CA SER A 485 -34.23 -18.87 8.30
C SER A 485 -33.33 -17.70 8.73
N THR A 486 -32.96 -16.82 7.81
CA THR A 486 -32.08 -15.68 8.07
C THR A 486 -32.87 -14.38 7.95
N VAL A 487 -32.63 -13.42 8.84
CA VAL A 487 -33.18 -12.06 8.69
C VAL A 487 -32.13 -11.20 7.99
N PRO A 488 -32.42 -10.63 6.81
CA PRO A 488 -31.40 -9.95 6.03
C PRO A 488 -30.94 -8.62 6.65
N LEU A 489 -29.76 -8.17 6.22
CA LEU A 489 -29.16 -6.88 6.54
C LEU A 489 -30.08 -5.71 6.20
N SER A 490 -30.82 -5.83 5.08
CA SER A 490 -31.81 -4.85 4.65
C SER A 490 -32.90 -4.59 5.68
N VAL A 491 -33.18 -5.55 6.56
CA VAL A 491 -34.15 -5.40 7.65
C VAL A 491 -33.46 -5.00 8.95
N THR A 492 -32.34 -5.66 9.28
CA THR A 492 -31.65 -5.44 10.57
C THR A 492 -30.92 -4.10 10.65
N GLN A 493 -30.47 -3.55 9.52
CA GLN A 493 -29.75 -2.28 9.40
C GLN A 493 -30.43 -1.33 8.40
N ALA A 494 -31.77 -1.34 8.38
CA ALA A 494 -32.57 -0.53 7.48
C ALA A 494 -32.24 0.97 7.58
N ASP A 495 -32.07 1.48 8.80
CA ASP A 495 -31.81 2.89 9.08
C ASP A 495 -30.43 3.32 8.54
N GLU A 496 -29.40 2.50 8.74
CA GLU A 496 -28.05 2.73 8.21
C GLU A 496 -28.01 2.68 6.68
N ILE A 497 -28.73 1.73 6.06
CA ILE A 497 -28.83 1.60 4.60
C ILE A 497 -29.55 2.82 4.00
N LEU A 498 -30.65 3.27 4.60
CA LEU A 498 -31.34 4.48 4.17
C LEU A 498 -30.45 5.72 4.31
N ALA A 499 -29.71 5.84 5.42
CA ALA A 499 -28.79 6.96 5.62
C ALA A 499 -27.70 7.03 4.55
N ILE A 500 -27.08 5.90 4.19
CA ILE A 500 -26.03 5.88 3.16
C ILE A 500 -26.58 6.06 1.74
N ARG A 501 -27.79 5.57 1.46
CA ARG A 501 -28.49 5.83 0.18
C ARG A 501 -28.78 7.31 -0.01
N ASN A 502 -29.38 7.95 0.99
CA ASN A 502 -29.66 9.39 0.99
C ASN A 502 -28.37 10.21 0.81
N TRP A 503 -27.28 9.77 1.44
CA TRP A 503 -25.98 10.40 1.24
C TRP A 503 -25.49 10.28 -0.22
N ALA A 504 -25.64 9.10 -0.81
CA ALA A 504 -25.14 8.75 -2.14
C ALA A 504 -25.87 9.47 -3.28
N GLU A 505 -27.18 9.73 -3.17
CA GLU A 505 -28.01 10.34 -4.22
C GLU A 505 -27.41 11.61 -4.84
N THR A 506 -26.70 12.41 -4.04
CA THR A 506 -26.12 13.69 -4.48
C THR A 506 -24.60 13.67 -4.62
N ARG A 507 -23.93 12.59 -4.17
CA ARG A 507 -22.47 12.57 -3.95
C ARG A 507 -21.74 11.42 -4.62
N ALA A 508 -22.43 10.39 -5.07
CA ALA A 508 -21.82 9.21 -5.68
C ALA A 508 -22.58 8.75 -6.93
N VAL A 509 -21.87 8.08 -7.82
CA VAL A 509 -22.45 7.44 -9.00
C VAL A 509 -22.86 6.01 -8.63
N ALA A 510 -24.07 5.58 -8.98
CA ALA A 510 -24.47 4.19 -8.78
C ALA A 510 -23.51 3.23 -9.52
N ALA A 511 -23.08 2.16 -8.86
CA ALA A 511 -22.18 1.15 -9.44
C ALA A 511 -22.90 0.22 -10.43
N THR A 512 -24.23 0.15 -10.36
CA THR A 512 -25.11 -0.72 -11.16
C THR A 512 -26.01 0.11 -12.07
N ASP A 513 -26.49 -0.48 -13.18
CA ASP A 513 -27.39 0.17 -14.14
C ASP A 513 -28.85 0.26 -13.67
N THR A 514 -29.33 -0.77 -12.99
CA THR A 514 -30.64 -0.85 -12.36
C THR A 514 -30.65 -0.14 -11.01
N ALA A 515 -31.75 0.51 -10.64
CA ALA A 515 -31.93 1.05 -9.29
C ALA A 515 -31.93 -0.10 -8.26
N GLY A 516 -31.30 0.11 -7.11
CA GLY A 516 -31.29 -0.84 -5.99
C GLY A 516 -32.70 -1.08 -5.43
N GLU A 517 -32.90 -2.23 -4.78
CA GLU A 517 -34.22 -2.60 -4.23
C GLU A 517 -34.64 -1.75 -3.04
N ALA A 518 -35.95 -1.56 -2.87
CA ALA A 518 -36.51 -0.87 -1.72
C ALA A 518 -36.14 -1.57 -0.41
N VAL A 519 -35.78 -0.78 0.62
CA VAL A 519 -35.65 -1.29 1.99
C VAL A 519 -37.05 -1.55 2.51
N ALA A 520 -37.30 -2.70 3.14
CA ALA A 520 -38.59 -2.97 3.76
C ALA A 520 -38.84 -1.95 4.90
N GLU A 521 -39.97 -1.23 4.86
CA GLU A 521 -40.43 -0.46 6.02
C GLU A 521 -40.65 -1.42 7.19
N ARG A 522 -40.21 -1.04 8.40
CA ARG A 522 -40.46 -1.82 9.61
C ARG A 522 -41.96 -2.03 9.75
N VAL A 523 -42.44 -3.26 9.52
CA VAL A 523 -43.74 -3.69 10.03
C VAL A 523 -43.62 -3.64 11.55
N ALA A 524 -44.35 -2.71 12.17
CA ALA A 524 -44.41 -2.60 13.61
C ALA A 524 -44.75 -3.97 14.20
N THR A 525 -43.84 -4.51 15.01
CA THR A 525 -44.10 -5.73 15.78
C THR A 525 -45.33 -5.45 16.66
N PRO A 526 -46.40 -6.27 16.61
CA PRO A 526 -47.49 -6.11 17.55
C PRO A 526 -46.93 -6.26 18.97
N ALA A 527 -47.29 -5.32 19.84
CA ALA A 527 -46.84 -5.32 21.23
C ALA A 527 -47.15 -6.68 21.88
N PRO A 528 -46.24 -7.25 22.69
CA PRO A 528 -46.53 -8.47 23.42
C PRO A 528 -47.73 -8.22 24.34
N GLU A 529 -48.76 -9.06 24.23
CA GLU A 529 -49.91 -9.02 25.14
C GLU A 529 -49.41 -9.10 26.59
N SER A 530 -49.84 -8.13 27.40
CA SER A 530 -49.49 -8.10 28.81
C SER A 530 -50.00 -9.37 29.51
N PRO A 531 -49.20 -10.06 30.32
CA PRO A 531 -49.64 -11.26 31.00
C PRO A 531 -50.75 -10.89 31.99
N ARG A 532 -51.95 -11.48 31.80
CA ARG A 532 -53.05 -11.38 32.75
C ARG A 532 -52.56 -11.87 34.12
N GLY A 533 -52.44 -10.95 35.08
CA GLY A 533 -52.04 -11.26 36.44
C GLY A 533 -52.98 -12.31 37.05
N ARG A 534 -52.41 -13.41 37.54
CA ARG A 534 -53.08 -14.27 38.51
C ARG A 534 -52.97 -13.60 39.87
N THR A 535 -54.10 -13.11 40.38
CA THR A 535 -54.25 -12.72 41.78
C THR A 535 -54.01 -13.95 42.65
N ILE A 536 -53.05 -13.86 43.57
CA ILE A 536 -52.90 -14.81 44.67
C ILE A 536 -53.67 -14.19 45.83
N ASP A 537 -54.79 -14.80 46.23
CA ASP A 537 -55.48 -14.45 47.46
C ASP A 537 -54.68 -14.97 48.67
N VAL A 538 -54.65 -14.12 49.71
CA VAL A 538 -53.84 -14.17 50.94
C VAL A 538 -54.17 -15.34 51.84
#